data_AF-D3AXM5-F1
#
_entry.id   AF-D3AXM5-F1
#
_cell.length_a   1.000
_cell.length_b   1.000
_cell.length_c   1.000
_cell.angle_alpha   90.00
_cell.angle_beta   90.00
_cell.angle_gamma   90.00
#
_symmetry.space_group_name_H-M   'P 1'
#
loop_
_entity.id
_entity.type
_entity.pdbx_description
1 polymer ?
#
loop_
_entity_poly.entity_id
_entity_poly.type
_entity_poly.pdbx_seq_one_letter_code
_entity_poly.pdbx_strand_id
1 'polypeptide(L)'
;MGVHGDRVSIIFTVLSILVGILITAAGIYSFVSGFWRSIIGFVLGIYYIIFGVMIVFLEISFPARILSLFGFYAYWFGKGLFFILLGLLILSDSGFFLFAGIVVIAVGLILCIIHFISTVSHPKPLTNREAAHPSQQA
;
A
#
# COMPACT_ATOMS: atom_id res chain seq x y z
N MET A 1 -20.45 19.28 -3.82
CA MET A 1 -18.99 19.08 -3.66
C MET A 1 -18.72 17.58 -3.74
N GLY A 2 -17.90 17.08 -4.69
CA GLY A 2 -17.40 15.69 -4.52
C GLY A 2 -16.87 14.89 -5.72
N VAL A 3 -17.29 15.14 -6.97
CA VAL A 3 -16.90 14.24 -8.09
C VAL A 3 -15.39 14.18 -8.33
N HIS A 4 -14.66 15.24 -8.00
CA HIS A 4 -13.19 15.27 -8.13
C HIS A 4 -12.48 14.50 -7.00
N GLY A 5 -13.03 14.48 -5.78
CA GLY A 5 -12.41 13.76 -4.66
C GLY A 5 -12.47 12.24 -4.81
N ASP A 6 -13.52 11.74 -5.47
CA ASP A 6 -13.76 10.31 -5.61
C ASP A 6 -12.80 9.64 -6.59
N ARG A 7 -12.52 10.30 -7.70
CA ARG A 7 -11.58 9.80 -8.72
C ARG A 7 -10.16 9.72 -8.17
N VAL A 8 -9.76 10.75 -7.43
CA VAL A 8 -8.44 10.85 -6.81
C VAL A 8 -8.24 9.71 -5.80
N SER A 9 -9.23 9.44 -4.94
CA SER A 9 -9.17 8.32 -4.00
C SER A 9 -9.07 6.96 -4.70
N ILE A 10 -9.82 6.73 -5.78
CA ILE A 10 -9.80 5.47 -6.54
C ILE A 10 -8.42 5.24 -7.16
N ILE A 11 -7.81 6.28 -7.75
CA ILE A 11 -6.48 6.18 -8.36
C ILE A 11 -5.44 5.75 -7.30
N PHE A 12 -5.51 6.32 -6.10
CA PHE A 12 -4.58 5.97 -5.02
C PHE A 12 -4.78 4.56 -4.48
N THR A 13 -6.03 4.11 -4.35
CA THR A 13 -6.36 2.74 -3.99
C THR A 13 -5.80 1.76 -5.01
N VAL A 14 -6.04 1.99 -6.30
CA VAL A 14 -5.53 1.13 -7.38
C VAL A 14 -4.00 1.10 -7.39
N LEU A 15 -3.35 2.26 -7.23
CA LEU A 15 -1.89 2.35 -7.19
C LEU A 15 -1.31 1.60 -5.99
N SER A 16 -1.95 1.71 -4.82
CA SER A 16 -1.54 0.99 -3.60
C SER A 16 -1.69 -0.52 -3.75
N ILE A 17 -2.76 -0.99 -4.41
CA ILE A 17 -2.94 -2.41 -4.73
C ILE A 17 -1.85 -2.89 -5.69
N LEU A 18 -1.53 -2.11 -6.73
CA LEU A 18 -0.49 -2.45 -7.69
C LEU A 18 0.88 -2.60 -7.00
N VAL A 19 1.21 -1.69 -6.08
CA VAL A 19 2.42 -1.76 -5.25
C VAL A 19 2.40 -2.99 -4.35
N GLY A 20 1.28 -3.28 -3.68
CA GLY A 20 1.14 -4.47 -2.85
C GLY A 20 1.38 -5.77 -3.63
N ILE A 21 0.80 -5.88 -4.83
CA ILE A 21 1.01 -7.03 -5.73
C ILE A 21 2.48 -7.13 -6.16
N LEU A 22 3.12 -6.00 -6.50
CA LEU A 22 4.54 -5.98 -6.88
C LEU A 22 5.45 -6.46 -5.75
N ILE A 23 5.17 -6.03 -4.51
CA ILE A 23 5.88 -6.45 -3.30
C ILE A 23 5.68 -7.95 -3.05
N THR A 24 4.45 -8.44 -3.15
CA THR A 24 4.15 -9.88 -3.03
C THR A 24 4.88 -10.70 -4.10
N ALA A 25 4.89 -10.22 -5.35
CA ALA A 25 5.60 -10.85 -6.46
C ALA A 25 7.12 -10.88 -6.23
N ALA A 26 7.71 -9.80 -5.70
CA ALA A 26 9.11 -9.77 -5.28
C ALA A 26 9.40 -10.80 -4.19
N GLY A 27 8.51 -10.94 -3.20
CA GLY A 27 8.56 -12.00 -2.19
C GLY A 27 8.63 -13.38 -2.81
N ILE A 28 7.70 -13.72 -3.69
CA ILE A 28 7.64 -15.02 -4.38
C ILE A 28 8.89 -15.26 -5.23
N TYR A 29 9.38 -14.24 -5.95
CA TYR A 29 10.59 -14.34 -6.76
C TYR A 29 11.84 -14.58 -5.91
N SER A 30 11.86 -14.11 -4.66
CA SER A 30 12.93 -14.38 -3.69
C SER A 30 13.03 -15.87 -3.33
N PHE A 31 11.89 -16.57 -3.28
CA PHE A 31 11.88 -18.03 -3.09
C PHE A 31 12.46 -18.76 -4.30
N VAL A 32 12.15 -18.32 -5.52
CA VAL A 32 12.59 -19.00 -6.75
C VAL A 32 14.09 -18.77 -7.02
N SER A 33 14.58 -17.55 -6.77
CA SER A 33 15.94 -17.14 -7.14
C SER A 33 17.04 -17.60 -6.18
N GLY A 34 16.73 -17.97 -4.94
CA GLY A 34 17.80 -18.25 -3.97
C GLY A 34 17.40 -18.83 -2.62
N PHE A 35 16.38 -19.69 -2.57
CA PHE A 35 15.91 -20.34 -1.32
C PHE A 35 17.02 -20.92 -0.43
N TRP A 36 18.12 -21.38 -1.04
CA TRP A 36 19.19 -22.10 -0.37
C TRP A 36 20.46 -21.27 -0.09
N ARG A 37 20.55 -20.02 -0.57
CA ARG A 37 21.80 -19.24 -0.50
C ARG A 37 22.00 -18.48 0.81
N SER A 38 20.92 -18.08 1.50
CA SER A 38 21.02 -17.34 2.75
C SER A 38 19.70 -17.34 3.53
N ILE A 39 19.78 -17.60 4.84
CA ILE A 39 18.65 -17.50 5.78
C ILE A 39 18.05 -16.08 5.79
N ILE A 40 18.88 -15.06 5.57
CA ILE A 40 18.45 -13.65 5.56
C ILE A 40 17.49 -13.41 4.38
N GLY A 41 17.80 -13.94 3.19
CA GLY A 41 16.94 -13.83 2.02
C GLY A 41 15.60 -14.54 2.19
N PHE A 42 15.59 -15.68 2.89
CA PHE A 42 14.37 -16.42 3.22
C PHE A 42 13.46 -15.61 4.15
N VAL A 43 14.02 -15.06 5.24
CA VAL A 43 13.24 -14.22 6.17
C VAL A 43 12.70 -12.98 5.45
N LEU A 44 13.52 -12.30 4.64
CA LEU A 44 13.08 -11.15 3.85
C LEU A 44 11.97 -11.51 2.86
N GLY A 45 12.07 -12.66 2.19
CA GLY A 45 11.03 -13.16 1.28
C GLY A 45 9.68 -13.35 1.97
N ILE A 46 9.67 -13.96 3.16
CA ILE A 46 8.45 -14.09 4.00
C ILE A 46 7.90 -12.71 4.36
N TYR A 47 8.78 -11.80 4.79
CA TYR A 47 8.39 -10.43 5.13
C TYR A 47 7.71 -9.72 3.96
N TYR A 48 8.26 -9.82 2.74
CA TYR A 48 7.66 -9.21 1.55
C TYR A 48 6.28 -9.81 1.23
N ILE A 49 6.09 -11.13 1.35
CA ILE A 49 4.79 -11.75 1.11
C ILE A 49 3.77 -11.29 2.15
N ILE A 50 4.10 -11.35 3.44
CA ILE A 50 3.20 -10.96 4.53
C ILE A 50 2.80 -9.49 4.37
N PHE A 51 3.77 -8.59 4.20
CA PHE A 51 3.46 -7.18 4.08
C PHE A 51 2.76 -6.83 2.75
N GLY A 52 3.13 -7.45 1.64
CA GLY A 52 2.46 -7.23 0.35
C GLY A 52 0.99 -7.67 0.38
N VAL A 53 0.70 -8.84 0.94
CA VAL A 53 -0.68 -9.33 1.13
C VAL A 53 -1.45 -8.44 2.11
N MET A 54 -0.81 -7.99 3.19
CA MET A 54 -1.41 -7.04 4.13
C MET A 54 -1.79 -5.73 3.46
N ILE A 55 -0.93 -5.16 2.59
CA ILE A 55 -1.26 -3.93 1.84
C ILE A 55 -2.51 -4.14 0.97
N VAL A 56 -2.55 -5.22 0.19
CA VAL A 56 -3.69 -5.52 -0.68
C VAL A 56 -4.96 -5.74 0.14
N PHE A 57 -4.87 -6.51 1.23
CA PHE A 57 -6.01 -6.79 2.09
C PHE A 57 -6.54 -5.53 2.79
N LEU A 58 -5.66 -4.69 3.32
CA LEU A 58 -6.03 -3.42 3.95
C LEU A 58 -6.71 -2.46 2.97
N GLU A 59 -6.35 -2.52 1.69
CA GLU A 59 -6.94 -1.65 0.67
C GLU A 59 -8.31 -2.14 0.19
N ILE A 60 -8.51 -3.46 0.06
CA ILE A 60 -9.80 -4.06 -0.31
C ILE A 60 -10.78 -4.05 0.86
N SER A 61 -10.28 -4.36 2.05
CA SER A 61 -11.04 -4.42 3.28
C SER A 61 -10.50 -3.34 4.22
N PHE A 62 -11.26 -2.24 4.31
CA PHE A 62 -11.11 -1.22 5.35
C PHE A 62 -12.10 -1.44 6.52
N PRO A 63 -12.09 -2.57 7.29
CA PRO A 63 -12.89 -2.62 8.50
C PRO A 63 -12.39 -1.57 9.47
N ALA A 64 -13.30 -0.73 9.97
CA ALA A 64 -13.02 0.29 10.99
C ALA A 64 -12.31 -0.27 12.24
N ARG A 65 -12.36 -1.59 12.45
CA ARG A 65 -11.73 -2.31 13.57
C ARG A 65 -10.20 -2.47 13.44
N ILE A 66 -9.64 -2.42 12.23
CA ILE A 66 -8.17 -2.48 12.01
C ILE A 66 -7.56 -1.07 11.99
N LEU A 67 -8.36 -0.05 11.67
CA LEU A 67 -7.94 1.36 11.74
C LEU A 67 -7.52 1.81 13.14
N SER A 68 -8.12 1.23 14.20
CA SER A 68 -7.73 1.56 15.57
C SER A 68 -6.37 0.97 15.95
N LEU A 69 -5.93 -0.11 15.30
CA LEU A 69 -4.61 -0.72 15.53
C LEU A 69 -3.53 -0.11 14.62
N PHE A 70 -3.85 0.19 13.36
CA PHE A 70 -2.92 0.77 12.38
C PHE A 70 -3.25 2.25 12.08
N GLY A 71 -3.32 3.07 13.14
CA GLY A 71 -3.58 4.51 12.99
C GLY A 71 -2.59 5.20 12.03
N PHE A 72 -1.36 4.69 11.94
CA PHE A 72 -0.34 5.16 10.99
C PHE A 72 -0.72 4.94 9.51
N TYR A 73 -1.33 3.80 9.17
CA TYR A 73 -1.72 3.49 7.78
C TYR A 73 -3.00 4.21 7.34
N ALA A 74 -3.78 4.72 8.32
CA ALA A 74 -4.95 5.56 8.05
C ALA A 74 -4.56 6.96 7.55
N TYR A 75 -3.38 7.46 7.93
CA TYR A 75 -2.83 8.71 7.40
C TYR A 75 -2.09 8.45 6.08
N TRP A 76 -2.37 9.31 5.09
CA TRP A 76 -1.74 9.24 3.77
C TRP A 76 -0.22 9.31 3.83
N PHE A 77 0.31 10.13 4.74
CA PHE A 77 1.74 10.23 5.00
C PHE A 77 2.34 8.90 5.47
N GLY A 78 1.64 8.18 6.37
CA GLY A 78 2.13 6.92 6.88
C GLY A 78 2.16 5.82 5.82
N LYS A 79 1.17 5.79 4.92
CA LYS A 79 1.19 4.90 3.73
C LYS A 79 2.41 5.17 2.83
N GLY A 80 2.65 6.44 2.49
CA GLY A 80 3.78 6.82 1.63
C GLY A 80 5.14 6.42 2.24
N LEU A 81 5.34 6.73 3.52
CA LEU A 81 6.57 6.38 4.24
C LEU A 81 6.76 4.85 4.36
N PHE A 82 5.67 4.11 4.58
CA PHE A 82 5.70 2.66 4.61
C PHE A 82 6.14 2.05 3.27
N PHE A 83 5.63 2.56 2.14
CA PHE A 83 6.07 2.10 0.82
C PHE A 83 7.53 2.43 0.55
N ILE A 84 8.02 3.61 0.94
CA ILE A 84 9.44 3.95 0.83
C ILE A 84 10.28 2.96 1.64
N LEU A 85 9.88 2.65 2.87
CA LEU A 85 10.58 1.69 3.73
C LEU A 85 10.62 0.29 3.09
N LEU A 86 9.49 -0.19 2.56
CA LEU A 86 9.43 -1.50 1.91
C LEU A 86 10.21 -1.55 0.60
N GLY A 87 10.18 -0.49 -0.19
CA GLY A 87 10.96 -0.40 -1.41
C GLY A 87 12.45 -0.38 -1.13
N LEU A 88 12.89 0.28 -0.06
CA LEU A 88 14.27 0.24 0.42
C LEU A 88 14.66 -1.15 0.95
N LEU A 89 13.72 -1.84 1.61
CA LEU A 89 13.91 -3.20 2.10
C LEU A 89 14.06 -4.21 0.96
N ILE A 90 13.34 -4.01 -0.15
CA ILE A 90 13.42 -4.83 -1.38
C ILE A 90 14.69 -4.52 -2.18
N LEU A 91 15.23 -3.30 -2.05
CA LEU A 91 16.37 -2.84 -2.82
C LEU A 91 17.59 -3.74 -2.56
N SER A 92 17.94 -4.55 -3.56
CA SER A 92 19.04 -5.50 -3.53
C SER A 92 19.94 -5.31 -4.75
N ASP A 93 21.16 -5.82 -4.68
CA ASP A 93 22.27 -5.53 -5.60
C ASP A 93 22.05 -5.98 -7.05
N SER A 94 20.98 -6.73 -7.38
CA SER A 94 20.79 -7.19 -8.77
C SER A 94 19.35 -7.44 -9.23
N GLY A 95 19.14 -7.11 -10.51
CA GLY A 95 18.04 -7.59 -11.35
C GLY A 95 16.65 -7.05 -10.98
N PHE A 96 15.70 -7.99 -10.89
CA PHE A 96 14.28 -7.72 -10.67
C PHE A 96 14.00 -6.96 -9.36
N PHE A 97 14.76 -7.24 -8.29
CA PHE A 97 14.61 -6.59 -7.00
C PHE A 97 14.99 -5.11 -7.03
N LEU A 98 16.04 -4.76 -7.77
CA LEU A 98 16.45 -3.36 -7.92
C LEU A 98 15.39 -2.55 -8.66
N PHE A 99 14.86 -3.09 -9.74
CA PHE A 99 13.77 -2.46 -10.49
C PHE A 99 12.49 -2.33 -9.64
N ALA A 100 12.06 -3.42 -9.00
CA ALA A 100 10.87 -3.41 -8.14
C ALA A 100 11.03 -2.42 -6.97
N GLY A 101 12.19 -2.40 -6.31
CA GLY A 101 12.50 -1.49 -5.21
C GLY A 101 12.39 -0.02 -5.63
N ILE A 102 13.02 0.35 -6.75
CA ILE A 102 12.97 1.73 -7.27
C ILE A 102 11.53 2.15 -7.58
N VAL A 103 10.74 1.29 -8.23
CA VAL A 103 9.34 1.59 -8.56
C VAL A 103 8.51 1.81 -7.29
N VAL A 104 8.67 0.94 -6.28
CA VAL A 104 7.95 1.05 -5.01
C VAL A 104 8.34 2.34 -4.25
N ILE A 105 9.63 2.67 -4.21
CA ILE A 105 10.13 3.92 -3.61
C ILE A 105 9.57 5.14 -4.34
N ALA A 106 9.62 5.14 -5.68
CA ALA A 106 9.11 6.24 -6.50
C ALA A 106 7.61 6.48 -6.26
N VAL A 107 6.81 5.41 -6.21
CA VAL A 107 5.38 5.50 -5.89
C VAL A 107 5.16 6.03 -4.48
N GLY A 108 5.90 5.52 -3.49
CA GLY A 108 5.85 6.01 -2.10
C GLY A 108 6.19 7.51 -1.99
N LEU A 109 7.17 7.97 -2.77
CA LEU A 109 7.57 9.37 -2.81
C LEU A 109 6.50 10.25 -3.46
N ILE A 110 5.90 9.82 -4.57
CA ILE A 110 4.79 10.52 -5.24
C ILE A 110 3.61 10.67 -4.28
N LEU A 111 3.26 9.61 -3.56
CA LEU A 111 2.20 9.63 -2.54
C LEU A 111 2.51 10.63 -1.41
N CYS A 112 3.77 10.67 -0.97
CA CYS A 112 4.22 11.59 0.07
C CYS A 112 4.19 13.06 -0.39
N ILE A 113 4.64 13.35 -1.62
CA ILE A 113 4.65 14.69 -2.20
C ILE A 113 3.22 15.20 -2.43
N ILE A 114 2.33 14.36 -2.96
CA ILE A 114 0.93 14.75 -3.20
C ILE A 114 0.22 15.03 -1.88
N HIS A 115 0.56 14.34 -0.79
CA HIS A 115 0.02 14.66 0.54
C HIS A 115 0.39 16.08 0.99
N PHE A 116 1.63 16.51 0.79
CA PHE A 116 2.06 17.88 1.12
C PHE A 116 1.37 18.95 0.27
N ILE A 117 1.06 18.63 -0.99
CA ILE A 117 0.36 19.53 -1.93
C ILE A 117 -1.15 19.56 -1.66
N SER A 118 -1.75 18.40 -1.35
CA SER A 118 -3.17 18.25 -1.06
C SER A 118 -3.42 18.31 0.44
N THR A 119 -3.43 19.53 1.00
CA THR A 119 -3.95 19.82 2.36
C THR A 119 -5.47 19.59 2.49
N VAL A 120 -6.11 18.92 1.51
CA VAL A 120 -7.56 18.78 1.39
C VAL A 120 -7.99 17.42 1.94
N SER A 121 -8.67 17.50 3.10
CA SER A 121 -9.54 16.51 3.77
C SER A 121 -9.44 15.03 3.38
N HIS A 122 -9.18 14.21 4.41
CA HIS A 122 -9.26 12.74 4.43
C HIS A 122 -10.26 12.15 3.42
N PRO A 123 -9.83 11.34 2.42
CA PRO A 123 -10.76 10.54 1.66
C PRO A 123 -11.44 9.56 2.61
N LYS A 124 -12.76 9.53 2.55
CA LYS A 124 -13.56 8.56 3.30
C LYS A 124 -13.62 7.26 2.47
N PRO A 125 -13.37 6.08 3.08
CA PRO A 125 -13.47 4.80 2.40
C PRO A 125 -14.85 4.56 1.77
N LEU A 126 -14.90 3.78 0.68
CA LEU A 126 -16.12 3.47 -0.08
C LEU A 126 -17.22 2.83 0.79
N THR A 127 -16.85 2.17 1.89
CA THR A 127 -17.80 1.55 2.83
C THR A 127 -18.71 2.56 3.56
N ASN A 128 -18.29 3.82 3.67
CA ASN A 128 -19.09 4.87 4.32
C ASN A 128 -20.03 5.61 3.36
N ARG A 129 -20.09 5.24 2.07
CA ARG A 129 -21.03 5.85 1.12
C ARG A 129 -22.43 5.25 1.20
N GLU A 130 -22.53 3.98 1.56
CA GLU A 130 -23.80 3.24 1.65
C GLU A 130 -24.51 3.45 3.00
N ALA A 131 -23.77 3.71 4.08
CA ALA A 131 -24.36 3.89 5.41
C ALA A 131 -25.07 5.25 5.61
N ALA A 132 -24.99 6.16 4.64
CA ALA A 132 -25.60 7.49 4.73
C ALA A 132 -27.02 7.58 4.12
N HIS A 133 -27.55 6.49 3.55
CA HIS A 133 -28.88 6.50 2.93
C HIS A 133 -29.62 5.16 3.11
N PRO A 134 -30.22 4.91 4.29
CA PRO A 134 -31.56 4.31 4.26
C PRO A 134 -32.58 4.85 5.30
N SER A 135 -32.30 5.91 6.06
CA SER A 135 -33.22 6.37 7.14
C SER A 135 -33.93 7.71 6.90
N GLN A 136 -34.12 8.17 5.65
CA GLN A 136 -34.91 9.37 5.35
C GLN A 136 -36.11 9.14 4.40
N GLN A 137 -36.55 7.91 4.19
CA GLN A 137 -37.82 7.64 3.48
C GLN A 137 -38.58 6.48 4.14
N ALA A 138 -39.27 6.78 5.24
CA ALA A 138 -40.58 6.23 5.62
C ALA A 138 -41.04 6.87 6.93
#